data_AF-A0A964W7P8-F1
#
_entry.id   AF-A0A964W7P8-F1
#
_cell.length_a   1.000
_cell.length_b   1.000
_cell.length_c   1.000
_cell.angle_alpha   90.00
_cell.angle_beta   90.00
_cell.angle_gamma   90.00
#
_symmetry.space_group_name_H-M   'P 1'
#
loop_
_entity.id
_entity.type
_entity.pdbx_description
1 polymer ?
#
loop_
_entity_poly.entity_id
_entity_poly.type
_entity_poly.pdbx_seq_one_letter_code
_entity_poly.pdbx_strand_id
1 'polypeptide(L)'
;MKIYEFLSLDDPLQYQAVWDLGKHIDDIIVDKVHYQLYAVGDFYVEIHYSAADNKIIGKLAFRTGEPLEKYLRQWPSFDSM
;
A
#
# COMPACT_ATOMS: atom_id res chain seq x y z
N MET A 1 3.49 15.49 -4.05
CA MET A 1 4.01 14.61 -5.11
C MET A 1 2.85 14.03 -5.90
N LYS A 2 2.95 14.01 -7.23
CA LYS A 2 2.03 13.32 -8.15
C LYS A 2 2.61 11.95 -8.52
N ILE A 3 1.75 11.01 -8.93
CA ILE A 3 2.18 9.64 -9.24
C ILE A 3 3.26 9.55 -10.33
N TYR A 4 3.27 10.43 -11.33
CA TYR A 4 4.30 10.39 -12.38
C TYR A 4 5.68 10.79 -11.85
N GLU A 5 5.72 11.75 -10.91
CA GLU A 5 6.95 12.19 -10.25
C GLU A 5 7.51 11.05 -9.41
N PHE A 6 6.63 10.37 -8.65
CA PHE A 6 6.98 9.20 -7.85
C PHE A 6 7.55 8.07 -8.72
N LEU A 7 6.86 7.73 -9.81
CA LEU A 7 7.29 6.66 -10.73
C LEU A 7 8.58 7.00 -11.49
N SER A 8 8.98 8.27 -11.52
CA SER A 8 10.24 8.71 -12.12
C SER A 8 11.43 8.63 -11.16
N LEU A 9 11.19 8.38 -9.87
CA LEU A 9 12.24 8.17 -8.88
C LEU A 9 12.83 6.77 -9.00
N ASP A 10 14.11 6.64 -8.64
CA ASP A 10 14.73 5.33 -8.45
C ASP A 10 14.06 4.53 -7.33
N ASP A 11 14.20 3.22 -7.41
CA ASP A 11 13.54 2.27 -6.49
C ASP A 11 13.73 2.60 -5.00
N PRO A 12 14.95 2.93 -4.51
CA PRO A 12 15.16 3.31 -3.11
C PRO A 12 14.49 4.64 -2.75
N LEU A 13 14.50 5.61 -3.68
CA LEU A 13 13.90 6.93 -3.46
C LEU A 13 12.38 6.87 -3.44
N GLN A 14 11.77 5.92 -4.17
CA GLN A 14 10.34 5.65 -4.05
C GLN A 14 9.96 5.20 -2.63
N TYR A 15 10.70 4.26 -2.03
CA TYR A 15 10.44 3.86 -0.64
C TYR A 15 10.65 5.02 0.33
N GLN A 16 11.74 5.77 0.17
CA GLN A 16 11.99 6.95 1.00
C GLN A 16 10.85 7.96 0.89
N ALA A 17 10.32 8.21 -0.30
CA ALA A 17 9.17 9.08 -0.50
C ALA A 17 7.89 8.56 0.18
N VAL A 18 7.66 7.24 0.20
CA VAL A 18 6.54 6.66 0.98
C VAL A 18 6.75 6.90 2.47
N TRP A 19 7.96 6.68 2.99
CA TRP A 19 8.23 6.86 4.42
C TRP A 19 8.17 8.32 4.88
N ASP A 20 8.63 9.25 4.05
CA ASP A 20 8.70 10.66 4.40
C ASP A 20 7.37 11.39 4.17
N LEU A 21 6.65 11.03 3.10
CA LEU A 21 5.47 11.78 2.63
C LEU A 21 4.17 10.98 2.76
N GLY A 22 4.25 9.67 2.90
CA GLY A 22 3.10 8.79 2.96
C GLY A 22 2.37 8.87 4.30
N LYS A 23 1.05 8.92 4.24
CA LYS A 23 0.19 8.68 5.39
C LYS A 23 -0.26 7.23 5.37
N HIS A 24 0.09 6.47 6.40
CA HIS A 24 -0.42 5.12 6.59
C HIS A 24 -1.95 5.11 6.68
N ILE A 25 -2.58 4.16 5.98
CA ILE A 25 -4.04 4.02 5.89
C ILE A 25 -4.50 2.73 6.58
N ASP A 26 -3.92 1.60 6.19
CA ASP A 26 -4.35 0.28 6.68
C ASP A 26 -3.26 -0.78 6.41
N ASP A 27 -3.35 -1.91 7.09
CA ASP A 27 -2.51 -3.09 6.87
C ASP A 27 -3.39 -4.33 6.73
N ILE A 28 -3.08 -5.19 5.76
CA ILE A 28 -3.64 -6.54 5.68
C ILE A 28 -2.53 -7.58 5.63
N ILE A 29 -2.79 -8.75 6.20
CA ILE A 29 -1.85 -9.88 6.17
C ILE A 29 -2.49 -11.00 5.37
N VAL A 30 -1.83 -11.40 4.28
CA VAL A 30 -2.23 -12.54 3.44
C VAL A 30 -1.02 -13.44 3.26
N ASP A 31 -1.15 -14.72 3.59
CA ASP A 31 -0.10 -15.74 3.40
C ASP A 31 1.30 -15.32 3.90
N LYS A 32 1.36 -14.65 5.07
CA LYS A 32 2.59 -14.13 5.73
C LYS A 32 3.24 -12.94 5.03
N VAL A 33 2.58 -12.35 4.04
CA VAL A 33 2.94 -11.07 3.46
C VAL A 33 2.06 -9.98 4.08
N HIS A 34 2.72 -8.95 4.61
CA HIS A 34 2.09 -7.75 5.11
C HIS A 34 1.98 -6.76 3.96
N TYR A 35 0.76 -6.39 3.61
CA TYR A 35 0.45 -5.37 2.62
C TYR A 35 0.07 -4.11 3.38
N GLN A 36 0.89 -3.08 3.23
CA GLN A 36 0.74 -1.84 3.97
C GLN A 36 0.36 -0.74 3.01
N LEU A 37 -0.80 -0.12 3.21
CA LEU A 37 -1.33 0.91 2.32
C LEU A 37 -0.98 2.31 2.83
N TYR A 38 -0.37 3.11 1.96
CA TYR A 38 -0.03 4.50 2.21
C TYR A 38 -0.72 5.40 1.19
N ALA A 39 -1.26 6.53 1.64
CA ALA A 39 -1.66 7.63 0.77
C ALA A 39 -0.49 8.62 0.63
N VAL A 40 -0.05 8.86 -0.61
CA VAL A 40 1.02 9.82 -0.92
C VAL A 40 0.41 10.93 -1.78
N GLY A 41 -0.12 11.97 -1.15
CA GLY A 41 -0.81 13.04 -1.87
C GLY A 41 -2.15 12.58 -2.48
N ASP A 42 -2.22 12.47 -3.82
CA ASP A 42 -3.43 12.12 -4.57
C ASP A 42 -3.44 10.68 -5.14
N PHE A 43 -2.55 9.82 -4.64
CA PHE A 43 -2.44 8.41 -5.03
C PHE A 43 -2.07 7.54 -3.83
N TYR A 44 -2.09 6.23 -4.04
CA TYR A 44 -1.76 5.23 -3.05
C TYR A 44 -0.51 4.47 -3.43
N VAL A 45 0.24 4.04 -2.41
CA VAL A 45 1.34 3.08 -2.56
C VAL A 45 1.13 1.97 -1.55
N GLU A 46 1.13 0.76 -2.04
CA GLU A 46 1.12 -0.44 -1.24
C GLU A 46 2.54 -0.99 -1.13
N ILE A 47 3.02 -1.22 0.09
CA ILE A 47 4.31 -1.87 0.37
C ILE A 47 4.06 -3.33 0.73
N HIS A 48 4.82 -4.24 0.12
CA HIS A 48 4.75 -5.68 0.41
C HIS A 48 5.94 -6.08 1.25
N TYR A 49 5.66 -6.59 2.44
CA TYR A 49 6.67 -6.99 3.38
C TYR A 49 6.53 -8.48 3.73
N SER A 50 7.58 -9.26 3.47
CA SER A 50 7.65 -10.66 3.90
C SER A 50 8.09 -10.69 5.36
N ALA A 51 7.19 -11.06 6.26
CA ALA A 51 7.53 -11.28 7.66
C ALA A 51 8.42 -12.52 7.85
N ALA A 52 8.31 -13.50 6.95
CA ALA A 52 9.13 -14.71 6.98
C ALA A 52 10.60 -14.44 6.67
N ASP A 53 10.87 -13.54 5.72
CA ASP A 53 12.23 -13.18 5.30
C ASP A 53 12.73 -11.87 5.91
N ASN A 54 11.88 -11.18 6.68
CA ASN A 54 12.14 -9.87 7.25
C ASN A 54 12.62 -8.83 6.20
N LYS A 55 11.94 -8.79 5.04
CA LYS A 55 12.34 -7.93 3.90
C LYS A 55 11.15 -7.36 3.15
N ILE A 56 11.34 -6.18 2.57
CA ILE A 56 10.43 -5.64 1.57
C ILE A 56 10.62 -6.45 0.28
N ILE A 57 9.52 -7.00 -0.25
CA ILE A 57 9.51 -7.85 -1.44
C ILE A 57 8.89 -7.16 -2.65
N GLY A 58 8.26 -6.00 -2.47
CA GLY A 58 7.66 -5.26 -3.56
C GLY A 58 6.91 -4.00 -3.13
N LYS A 59 6.43 -3.29 -4.14
CA LYS A 59 5.50 -2.17 -3.98
C LYS A 59 4.59 -2.04 -5.20
N LEU A 60 3.43 -1.42 -5.01
CA LEU A 60 2.48 -1.10 -6.07
C LEU A 60 1.92 0.31 -5.86
N ALA A 61 2.09 1.19 -6.85
CA ALA A 61 1.53 2.54 -6.84
C ALA A 61 0.31 2.64 -7.78
N PHE A 62 -0.78 3.24 -7.32
CA PHE A 62 -2.04 3.34 -8.07
C PHE A 62 -2.91 4.51 -7.58
N ARG A 63 -3.83 5.00 -8.42
CA ARG A 63 -4.77 6.10 -8.06
C ARG A 63 -6.13 5.60 -7.59
N THR A 64 -6.68 4.59 -8.27
CA THR A 64 -8.02 4.03 -8.05
C THR A 64 -8.04 2.56 -8.44
N GLY A 65 -9.10 1.85 -8.06
CA GLY A 65 -9.42 0.53 -8.61
C GLY A 65 -9.30 -0.62 -7.62
N GLU A 66 -9.24 -1.82 -8.20
CA GLU A 66 -9.29 -3.11 -7.52
C GLU A 66 -8.31 -3.28 -6.34
N PRO A 67 -7.08 -2.71 -6.34
CA PRO A 67 -6.18 -2.86 -5.18
C PRO A 67 -6.72 -2.31 -3.86
N LEU A 68 -7.69 -1.39 -3.88
CA LEU A 68 -8.35 -0.90 -2.66
C LEU A 68 -9.39 -1.88 -2.12
N GLU A 69 -9.98 -2.74 -2.96
CA GLU A 69 -11.10 -3.60 -2.57
C GLU A 69 -10.74 -4.54 -1.43
N LYS A 70 -9.49 -5.04 -1.40
CA LYS A 70 -9.00 -5.91 -0.33
C LYS A 70 -8.87 -5.21 1.03
N TYR A 71 -8.76 -3.88 1.06
CA TYR A 71 -8.78 -3.08 2.29
C TYR A 71 -10.21 -2.70 2.71
N LEU A 72 -11.14 -2.64 1.75
CA LEU A 72 -12.56 -2.36 2.03
C LEU A 72 -13.29 -3.57 2.64
N ARG A 73 -12.76 -4.80 2.46
CA ARG A 73 -13.34 -6.04 2.99
C ARG A 73 -13.30 -6.18 4.52
N GLN A 74 -12.79 -5.19 5.25
CA GLN A 74 -12.94 -5.11 6.71
C GLN A 74 -14.34 -4.67 7.18
N TRP A 75 -15.27 -4.35 6.25
CA TRP A 75 -16.65 -4.07 6.63
C TRP A 75 -17.33 -5.39 7.06
N PRO A 76 -17.84 -5.53 8.30
CA PRO A 76 -18.71 -6.65 8.61
C PRO A 76 -19.89 -6.54 7.65
N SER A 77 -20.06 -7.53 6.79
CA SER A 77 -21.33 -7.76 6.13
C SER A 77 -22.37 -7.77 7.24
N PHE A 78 -23.18 -6.71 7.34
CA PHE A 78 -24.48 -6.77 7.98
C PHE A 78 -25.33 -7.69 7.12
N ASP A 79 -24.99 -8.99 7.10
CA ASP A 79 -26.00 -10.00 6.87
C ASP A 79 -26.84 -10.02 8.14
N SER A 80 -27.81 -9.11 8.12
CA SER A 80 -29.21 -9.38 8.39
C SER A 80 -29.51 -10.29 9.58
N MET A 81 -30.11 -9.66 10.59
CA MET A 81 -31.11 -10.20 11.53
C MET A 81 -31.82 -11.47 11.07
#